data_AF-A0A8E7KHY0-F1
#
_entry.id   AF-A0A8E7KHY0-F1
#
_cell.length_a   1.000
_cell.length_b   1.000
_cell.length_c   1.000
_cell.angle_alpha   90.00
_cell.angle_beta   90.00
_cell.angle_gamma   90.00
#
_symmetry.space_group_name_H-M   'P 1'
#
loop_
_entity.id
_entity.type
_entity.pdbx_description
1 polymer ?
#
loop_
_entity_poly.entity_id
_entity_poly.type
_entity_poly.pdbx_seq_one_letter_code
_entity_poly.pdbx_strand_id
1 'polypeptide(L)'
;MTAHNTVPECYNLESVYDERINPLMQQIIAICREHNMPMVASFAYENCEEKGRCYCTTALTFEGRHIKEFAEATSVIRGDPLFSAFTVMTGVKGQ
;
A
#
# COMPACT_ATOMS: atom_id res chain seq x y z
N MET A 1 -15.90 -26.07 -18.61
CA MET A 1 -14.78 -25.15 -18.37
C MET A 1 -15.09 -23.85 -19.10
N THR A 2 -15.89 -22.97 -18.51
CA THR A 2 -16.14 -21.63 -19.05
C THR A 2 -15.12 -20.70 -18.43
N ALA A 3 -14.14 -20.27 -19.22
CA ALA A 3 -13.29 -19.15 -18.85
C ALA A 3 -14.21 -17.94 -18.64
N HIS A 4 -14.39 -17.53 -17.39
CA HIS A 4 -14.97 -16.23 -17.08
C HIS A 4 -13.98 -15.19 -17.61
N ASN A 5 -14.22 -14.74 -18.85
CA ASN A 5 -13.56 -13.58 -19.41
C ASN A 5 -14.16 -12.35 -18.74
N THR A 6 -13.88 -12.17 -17.46
CA THR A 6 -14.26 -10.96 -16.72
C THR A 6 -13.32 -9.86 -17.19
N VAL A 7 -13.82 -9.03 -18.10
CA VAL A 7 -13.23 -7.72 -18.34
C VAL A 7 -13.11 -7.03 -16.97
N PRO A 8 -11.90 -6.58 -16.57
CA PRO A 8 -11.74 -5.91 -15.30
C PRO A 8 -12.68 -4.71 -15.24
N GLU A 9 -13.58 -4.68 -14.25
CA GLU A 9 -14.49 -3.54 -14.07
C GLU A 9 -13.66 -2.27 -13.89
N CYS A 10 -13.92 -1.26 -14.72
CA CYS A 10 -13.26 0.03 -14.59
C CYS A 10 -13.94 0.85 -13.49
N TYR A 11 -13.15 1.41 -12.58
CA TYR A 11 -13.63 2.23 -11.47
C TYR A 11 -12.62 3.28 -11.06
N ASN A 12 -13.10 4.38 -10.48
CA ASN A 12 -12.27 5.40 -9.84
C ASN A 12 -12.89 5.72 -8.46
N LEU A 13 -12.14 5.38 -7.41
CA LEU A 13 -12.46 5.59 -6.00
C LEU A 13 -11.38 6.44 -5.32
N GLU A 14 -10.64 7.25 -6.08
CA GLU A 14 -9.58 8.13 -5.57
C GLU A 14 -10.11 9.07 -4.49
N SER A 15 -11.25 9.74 -4.73
CA SER A 15 -11.87 10.61 -3.72
C SER A 15 -12.26 9.87 -2.45
N VAL A 16 -12.78 8.63 -2.56
CA VAL A 16 -13.10 7.80 -1.39
C VAL A 16 -11.83 7.45 -0.62
N TYR A 17 -10.75 7.11 -1.33
CA TYR A 17 -9.47 6.83 -0.71
C TYR A 17 -8.94 8.06 0.04
N ASP A 18 -8.87 9.20 -0.64
CA ASP A 18 -8.29 10.43 -0.09
C ASP A 18 -9.10 11.00 1.07
N GLU A 19 -10.44 11.03 0.96
CA GLU A 19 -11.31 11.65 1.97
C GLU A 19 -11.56 10.73 3.17
N ARG A 20 -11.60 9.41 2.95
CA ARG A 20 -12.06 8.47 4.00
C ARG A 20 -11.00 7.49 4.46
N ILE A 21 -10.19 6.96 3.54
CA ILE A 21 -9.19 5.92 3.89
C ILE A 21 -7.89 6.55 4.36
N ASN A 22 -7.39 7.57 3.67
CA ASN A 22 -6.12 8.22 4.00
C ASN A 22 -6.07 8.73 5.45
N PRO A 23 -7.09 9.46 5.99
CA PRO A 23 -7.06 9.89 7.40
C PRO A 23 -7.03 8.72 8.40
N LEU A 24 -7.65 7.59 8.07
CA LEU A 24 -7.60 6.37 8.90
C LEU A 24 -6.23 5.69 8.81
N MET A 25 -5.65 5.64 7.62
CA MET A 25 -4.29 5.09 7.43
C MET A 25 -3.25 5.86 8.22
N GLN A 26 -3.36 7.19 8.32
CA GLN A 26 -2.47 7.99 9.18
C GLN A 26 -2.54 7.55 10.64
N GLN A 27 -3.75 7.31 11.16
CA GLN A 27 -3.95 6.83 12.54
C GLN A 27 -3.38 5.42 12.74
N ILE A 28 -3.63 4.51 11.79
CA ILE A 28 -3.10 3.14 11.83
C ILE A 28 -1.56 3.15 11.80
N ILE A 29 -0.96 3.92 10.89
CA ILE A 29 0.50 4.05 10.77
C ILE A 29 1.10 4.57 12.08
N ALA A 30 0.46 5.56 12.72
CA ALA A 30 0.92 6.09 14.00
C ALA A 30 0.94 5.00 15.09
N ILE A 31 -0.15 4.26 15.26
CA ILE A 31 -0.27 3.16 16.24
C ILE A 31 0.76 2.06 15.96
N CYS A 32 0.90 1.65 14.69
CA CYS A 32 1.86 0.61 14.33
C CYS A 32 3.31 1.05 14.58
N ARG A 33 3.64 2.33 14.36
CA ARG A 33 4.96 2.89 14.70
C ARG A 33 5.21 2.93 16.20
N GLU A 34 4.24 3.36 16.99
CA GLU A 34 4.35 3.44 18.45
C GLU A 34 4.70 2.07 19.08
N HIS A 35 4.10 0.99 18.57
CA HIS A 35 4.30 -0.35 19.10
C HIS A 35 5.32 -1.21 18.34
N ASN A 36 6.01 -0.65 17.35
CA ASN A 36 6.90 -1.38 16.42
C ASN A 36 6.19 -2.60 15.79
N MET A 37 4.95 -2.43 15.37
CA MET A 37 4.08 -3.48 14.84
C MET A 37 4.21 -3.53 13.31
N PRO A 38 4.84 -4.56 12.73
CA PRO A 38 4.95 -4.68 11.28
C PRO A 38 3.56 -4.75 10.64
N MET A 39 3.38 -4.10 9.49
CA MET A 39 2.10 -4.11 8.75
C MET A 39 2.33 -4.03 7.25
N VAL A 40 1.39 -4.58 6.49
CA VAL A 40 1.23 -4.31 5.06
C VAL A 40 -0.25 -4.03 4.79
N ALA A 41 -0.55 -2.95 4.09
CA ALA A 41 -1.88 -2.61 3.62
C ALA A 41 -1.81 -2.10 2.18
N SER A 42 -2.71 -2.58 1.32
CA SER A 42 -2.81 -2.17 -0.08
C SER A 42 -4.26 -1.97 -0.48
N PHE A 43 -4.55 -0.86 -1.15
CA PHE A 43 -5.87 -0.51 -1.63
C PHE A 43 -5.81 -0.20 -3.13
N ALA A 44 -6.57 -0.94 -3.93
CA ALA A 44 -6.73 -0.70 -5.36
C ALA A 44 -7.86 0.31 -5.58
N TYR A 45 -7.53 1.60 -5.72
CA TYR A 45 -8.51 2.69 -5.77
C TYR A 45 -8.89 3.12 -7.19
N GLU A 46 -8.13 2.73 -8.21
CA GLU A 46 -8.47 3.01 -9.60
C GLU A 46 -8.17 1.78 -10.46
N ASN A 47 -9.04 1.51 -11.43
CA ASN A 47 -8.79 0.59 -12.52
C ASN A 47 -9.36 1.23 -13.79
N CYS A 48 -8.50 1.53 -14.77
CA CYS A 48 -8.93 2.04 -16.06
C CYS A 48 -8.14 1.39 -17.20
N GLU A 49 -8.73 1.34 -18.39
CA GLU A 49 -8.09 0.69 -19.55
C GLU A 49 -6.76 1.36 -19.94
N GLU A 50 -6.64 2.68 -19.76
CA GLU A 50 -5.45 3.45 -20.17
C GLU A 50 -4.29 3.35 -19.17
N LYS A 51 -4.54 3.46 -17.86
CA LYS A 51 -3.49 3.49 -16.83
C LYS A 51 -3.32 2.14 -16.12
N GLY A 52 -4.23 1.20 -16.34
CA GLY A 52 -4.29 -0.05 -15.58
C GLY A 52 -4.81 0.17 -14.16
N ARG A 53 -4.31 -0.64 -13.21
CA ARG A 53 -4.71 -0.60 -11.81
C ARG A 53 -3.78 0.29 -10.99
N CYS A 54 -4.34 1.28 -10.30
CA CYS A 54 -3.61 2.10 -9.33
C CYS A 54 -3.83 1.56 -7.91
N TYR A 55 -2.74 1.48 -7.16
CA TYR A 55 -2.74 0.99 -5.79
C TYR A 55 -2.03 1.99 -4.87
N CYS A 56 -2.54 2.15 -3.65
CA CYS A 56 -1.77 2.73 -2.56
C CYS A 56 -1.32 1.62 -1.62
N THR A 57 0.00 1.39 -1.51
CA THR A 57 0.57 0.30 -0.70
C THR A 57 1.54 0.83 0.35
N THR A 58 1.17 0.64 1.62
CA THR A 58 2.00 0.96 2.77
C THR A 58 2.54 -0.33 3.39
N ALA A 59 3.85 -0.37 3.62
CA ALA A 59 4.53 -1.45 4.34
C ALA A 59 5.40 -0.84 5.44
N LEU A 60 5.24 -1.31 6.67
CA LEU A 60 6.09 -0.94 7.81
C LEU A 60 6.86 -2.16 8.28
N THR A 61 8.17 -1.99 8.41
CA THR A 61 9.10 -3.00 8.93
C THR A 61 9.93 -2.37 10.04
N PHE A 62 10.28 -3.15 11.05
CA PHE A 62 11.05 -2.71 12.20
C PHE A 62 12.22 -3.67 12.43
N GLU A 63 13.34 -3.16 12.96
CA GLU A 63 14.50 -3.98 13.28
C GLU A 63 14.11 -5.13 14.22
N GLY A 64 14.62 -6.34 13.93
CA GLY A 64 14.30 -7.55 14.69
C GLY A 64 12.87 -8.08 14.52
N ARG A 65 12.01 -7.42 13.74
CA ARG A 65 10.61 -7.82 13.48
C ARG A 65 10.32 -7.88 11.98
N HIS A 66 11.21 -8.53 11.25
CA HIS A 66 11.04 -8.76 9.82
C HIS A 66 10.11 -9.96 9.57
N ILE A 67 9.07 -9.76 8.77
CA ILE A 67 8.13 -10.80 8.36
C ILE A 67 8.35 -11.07 6.87
N LYS A 68 8.77 -12.29 6.52
CA LYS A 68 9.17 -12.66 5.16
C LYS A 68 7.99 -12.54 4.19
N GLU A 69 6.82 -12.98 4.62
CA GLU A 69 5.56 -12.95 3.87
C GLU A 69 5.15 -11.52 3.51
N PHE A 70 5.44 -10.55 4.39
CA PHE A 70 5.17 -9.13 4.13
C PHE A 70 6.10 -8.56 3.07
N ALA A 71 7.38 -8.94 3.10
CA ALA A 71 8.34 -8.56 2.07
C ALA A 71 7.98 -9.16 0.70
N GLU A 72 7.62 -10.44 0.68
CA GLU A 72 7.18 -11.14 -0.54
C GLU A 72 5.90 -10.54 -1.11
N ALA A 73 4.88 -10.30 -0.28
CA ALA A 73 3.64 -9.65 -0.70
C ALA A 73 3.90 -8.25 -1.28
N THR A 74 4.75 -7.45 -0.62
CA THR A 74 5.09 -6.11 -1.09
C THR A 74 5.82 -6.15 -2.44
N SER A 75 6.69 -7.13 -2.65
CA SER A 75 7.39 -7.34 -3.93
C SER A 75 6.41 -7.70 -5.05
N VAL A 76 5.46 -8.60 -4.79
CA VAL A 76 4.42 -8.97 -5.77
C VAL A 76 3.50 -7.80 -6.10
N ILE A 77 3.11 -7.00 -5.09
CA ILE A 77 2.19 -5.87 -5.25
C ILE A 77 2.84 -4.71 -6.03
N ARG A 78 4.10 -4.37 -5.71
CA ARG A 78 4.76 -3.20 -6.30
C ARG A 78 5.31 -3.46 -7.71
N GLY A 79 5.55 -4.72 -8.07
CA GLY A 79 6.26 -5.06 -9.30
C GLY A 79 7.70 -4.51 -9.33
N ASP A 80 8.45 -4.88 -10.37
CA ASP A 80 9.78 -4.33 -10.70
C ASP A 80 9.61 -3.11 -11.66
N PRO A 81 10.48 -2.08 -11.64
CA PRO A 81 10.24 -0.83 -10.92
C PRO A 81 9.91 0.36 -11.84
N LEU A 82 9.03 1.25 -11.41
CA LEU A 82 9.09 2.72 -11.54
C LEU A 82 7.75 3.28 -11.02
N PHE A 83 7.78 4.25 -10.10
CA PHE A 83 6.64 4.81 -9.36
C PHE A 83 6.20 4.05 -8.10
N SER A 84 7.14 3.84 -7.17
CA SER A 84 6.79 3.86 -5.75
C SER A 84 7.00 5.28 -5.23
N ALA A 85 5.93 6.00 -4.89
CA ALA A 85 6.06 7.16 -4.01
C ALA A 85 6.35 6.61 -2.60
N PHE A 86 7.63 6.56 -2.23
CA PHE A 86 8.04 6.23 -0.87
C PHE A 86 8.32 7.52 -0.12
N THR A 87 7.57 7.78 0.95
CA THR A 87 7.96 8.79 1.94
C THR A 87 9.00 8.17 2.87
N VAL A 88 10.28 8.39 2.57
CA VAL A 88 11.37 8.15 3.52
C VAL A 88 11.52 9.40 4.35
N MET A 89 10.94 9.41 5.55
CA MET A 89 11.33 10.36 6.59
C MET A 89 12.31 9.66 7.51
N THR A 90 13.60 9.93 7.29
CA THR A 90 14.65 9.61 8.27
C THR A 90 14.35 10.40 9.53
N GLY A 91 13.93 9.72 10.59
CA GLY A 91 13.79 10.33 11.91
C GLY A 91 15.12 10.96 12.30
N VAL A 92 15.15 12.30 12.40
CA VAL A 92 16.32 13.02 12.89
C VAL A 92 16.47 12.64 14.36
N LYS A 93 17.57 11.94 14.68
CA LYS A 93 18.01 11.75 16.06
C LYS A 93 18.48 13.12 16.54
N GLY A 94 17.67 13.81 17.33
CA GLY A 94 17.92 15.20 17.74
C GLY A 94 17.56 15.47 19.19
N GLN A 95 18.57 15.28 20.04
CA GLN A 95 18.79 15.77 21.42
C GLN A 95 17.86 15.28 22.54
#